data_AF-A0A1B7NJR3-F1
#
_entry.id   AF-A0A1B7NJR3-F1
#
_cell.length_a   1.000
_cell.length_b   1.000
_cell.length_c   1.000
_cell.angle_alpha   90.00
_cell.angle_beta   90.00
_cell.angle_gamma   90.00
#
_symmetry.space_group_name_H-M   'P 1'
#
loop_
_entity.id
_entity.type
_entity.pdbx_description
1 polymer ?
#
loop_
_entity_poly.entity_id
_entity_poly.type
_entity_poly.pdbx_seq_one_letter_code
_entity_poly.pdbx_strand_id
1 'polypeptide(L)'
;MASENAINYALRILKPVFNGEATSVELKKEAEESYAYAVHDTLNKTVFNYGGCNSWYVQANNWNPTNYPWSQAYMWYRSLFPIWSDWEIK
;
A
#
# COMPACT_ATOMS: atom_id res chain seq x y z
N MET A 1 -3.10 8.22 -13.07
CA MET A 1 -2.96 6.77 -12.84
C MET A 1 -2.86 6.38 -11.37
N ALA A 2 -1.93 6.93 -10.56
CA ALA A 2 -1.79 6.49 -9.16
C ALA A 2 -3.07 6.65 -8.33
N SER A 3 -3.70 7.83 -8.39
CA SER A 3 -4.97 8.10 -7.71
C SER A 3 -6.11 7.23 -8.24
N GLU A 4 -6.16 7.01 -9.55
CA GLU A 4 -7.20 6.16 -10.18
C GLU A 4 -7.07 4.71 -9.71
N ASN A 5 -5.85 4.17 -9.61
CA ASN A 5 -5.61 2.83 -9.09
C ASN A 5 -6.01 2.72 -7.60
N ALA A 6 -5.68 3.73 -6.79
CA ALA A 6 -6.04 3.75 -5.37
C ALA A 6 -7.58 3.76 -5.17
N ILE A 7 -8.29 4.62 -5.90
CA ILE A 7 -9.76 4.69 -5.87
C ILE A 7 -10.36 3.37 -6.33
N ASN A 8 -9.89 2.84 -7.46
CA ASN A 8 -10.37 1.57 -8.01
C ASN A 8 -10.14 0.38 -7.08
N TYR A 9 -9.00 0.34 -6.38
CA TYR A 9 -8.72 -0.68 -5.38
C TYR A 9 -9.66 -0.55 -4.18
N ALA A 10 -9.83 0.65 -3.63
CA ALA A 10 -10.74 0.91 -2.51
C ALA A 10 -12.19 0.51 -2.84
N LEU A 11 -12.68 0.84 -4.04
CA LEU A 11 -14.02 0.45 -4.49
C LEU A 11 -14.19 -1.08 -4.61
N ARG A 12 -13.14 -1.82 -4.98
CA ARG A 12 -13.17 -3.30 -5.01
C ARG A 12 -13.27 -3.86 -3.60
N ILE A 13 -12.44 -3.36 -2.69
CA ILE A 13 -12.44 -3.78 -1.28
C ILE A 13 -13.78 -3.47 -0.60
N LEU A 14 -14.37 -2.30 -0.86
CA LEU A 14 -15.64 -1.85 -0.25
C LEU A 14 -16.89 -2.50 -0.88
N LYS A 15 -16.75 -3.29 -1.95
CA LYS A 15 -17.88 -3.89 -2.65
C LYS A 15 -18.82 -4.69 -1.74
N PRO A 16 -18.36 -5.53 -0.80
CA PRO A 16 -19.25 -6.26 0.12
C PRO A 16 -20.09 -5.32 0.99
N VAL A 17 -19.52 -4.18 1.41
CA VAL A 17 -20.24 -3.16 2.19
C VAL A 17 -21.31 -2.49 1.34
N PHE A 18 -20.99 -2.09 0.11
CA PHE A 18 -21.96 -1.49 -0.80
C PHE A 18 -23.09 -2.44 -1.22
N ASN A 19 -22.82 -3.75 -1.25
CA ASN A 19 -23.82 -4.76 -1.53
C ASN A 19 -24.70 -5.12 -0.31
N GLY A 20 -24.38 -4.61 0.89
CA GLY A 20 -25.04 -4.99 2.13
C GLY A 20 -24.69 -6.40 2.62
N GLU A 21 -23.60 -6.98 2.12
CA GLU A 21 -23.07 -8.30 2.51
C GLU A 21 -22.17 -8.21 3.75
N ALA A 22 -21.68 -7.02 4.07
CA ALA A 22 -20.81 -6.73 5.22
C ALA A 22 -21.12 -5.34 5.80
N THR A 23 -20.86 -5.17 7.09
CA THR A 23 -20.88 -3.90 7.82
C THR A 23 -19.54 -3.16 7.74
N SER A 24 -18.42 -3.88 7.69
CA SER A 24 -17.09 -3.29 7.53
C SER A 24 -16.11 -4.24 6.83
N VAL A 25 -15.05 -3.65 6.30
CA VAL A 25 -13.86 -4.35 5.78
C VAL A 25 -12.64 -3.75 6.47
N GLU A 26 -11.87 -4.58 7.17
CA GLU A 26 -10.72 -4.14 7.97
C GLU A 26 -9.46 -4.86 7.52
N LEU A 27 -8.36 -4.13 7.35
CA LEU A 27 -7.07 -4.72 7.01
C LEU A 27 -6.47 -5.34 8.28
N LYS A 28 -5.95 -6.57 8.17
CA LYS A 28 -5.21 -7.21 9.25
C LYS A 28 -3.93 -6.45 9.54
N LYS A 29 -3.63 -6.27 10.82
CA LYS A 29 -2.42 -5.55 11.27
C LYS A 29 -1.15 -6.19 10.71
N GLU A 30 -1.07 -7.51 10.69
CA GLU A 30 0.09 -8.25 10.20
C GLU A 30 0.33 -8.02 8.71
N ALA A 31 -0.74 -7.86 7.93
CA ALA A 31 -0.65 -7.56 6.50
C ALA A 31 -0.16 -6.12 6.25
N GLU A 32 -0.66 -5.16 7.03
CA GLU A 32 -0.18 -3.78 6.99
C GLU A 32 1.31 -3.68 7.33
N GLU A 33 1.72 -4.29 8.46
CA GLU A 33 3.11 -4.31 8.91
C GLU A 33 4.03 -4.98 7.89
N SER A 34 3.65 -6.16 7.38
CA SER A 34 4.42 -6.87 6.36
C SER A 34 4.59 -6.02 5.09
N TYR A 35 3.54 -5.33 4.66
CA TYR A 35 3.60 -4.44 3.50
C TYR A 35 4.54 -3.25 3.75
N ALA A 36 4.41 -2.59 4.90
CA ALA A 36 5.24 -1.48 5.29
C ALA A 36 6.73 -1.88 5.32
N TYR A 37 7.08 -2.99 5.97
CA TYR A 37 8.47 -3.45 6.01
C TYR A 37 9.02 -3.80 4.63
N ALA A 38 8.22 -4.40 3.74
CA ALA A 38 8.64 -4.69 2.37
C ALA A 38 8.89 -3.40 1.56
N VAL A 39 8.06 -2.37 1.75
CA VAL A 39 8.28 -1.04 1.15
C VAL A 39 9.62 -0.46 1.61
N HIS A 40 9.88 -0.45 2.91
CA HIS A 40 11.11 0.13 3.46
C HIS A 40 12.37 -0.64 3.08
N ASP A 41 12.35 -1.97 3.13
CA ASP A 41 13.48 -2.79 2.65
C ASP A 41 13.80 -2.52 1.18
N THR A 42 12.76 -2.31 0.35
CA THR A 42 12.95 -1.97 -1.06
C THR A 42 13.49 -0.55 -1.21
N LEU A 43 12.93 0.45 -0.50
CA LEU A 43 13.39 1.84 -0.55
C LEU A 43 14.86 1.98 -0.15
N ASN A 44 15.32 1.21 0.84
CA ASN A 44 16.71 1.14 1.29
C ASN A 44 17.69 0.62 0.24
N LYS A 45 17.20 0.16 -0.92
CA LYS A 45 18.01 -0.26 -2.09
C LYS A 45 17.93 0.75 -3.24
N THR A 46 17.26 1.89 -3.03
CA THR A 46 17.05 2.93 -4.04
C THR A 46 17.71 4.24 -3.65
N VAL A 47 17.82 5.17 -4.60
CA VAL A 47 18.34 6.52 -4.35
C VAL A 47 17.52 7.32 -3.32
N PHE A 48 16.26 6.95 -3.07
CA PHE A 48 15.38 7.65 -2.15
C PHE A 48 15.78 7.49 -0.67
N ASN A 49 16.42 6.38 -0.29
CA ASN A 49 16.91 6.17 1.08
C ASN A 49 18.41 5.85 1.14
N TYR A 50 18.98 5.14 0.15
CA TYR A 50 20.40 4.74 0.16
C TYR A 50 21.33 5.83 -0.41
N GLY A 51 20.83 6.61 -1.38
CA GLY A 51 21.64 7.55 -2.16
C GLY A 51 21.98 8.87 -1.47
N GLY A 52 21.72 9.01 -0.16
CA GLY A 52 21.95 10.25 0.57
C GLY A 52 20.98 11.39 0.21
N CYS A 53 19.85 11.08 -0.43
CA CYS A 53 18.81 12.05 -0.73
C CYS A 53 18.11 12.51 0.57
N ASN A 54 18.51 13.68 1.07
CA ASN A 54 17.77 14.34 2.14
C ASN A 54 16.55 15.04 1.53
N SER A 55 15.37 14.51 1.79
CA SER A 55 14.10 15.09 1.32
C SER A 55 13.13 15.22 2.47
N TRP A 56 12.12 16.07 2.28
CA TRP A 56 11.03 16.24 3.24
C TRP A 56 10.18 14.97 3.44
N TYR A 57 10.35 13.97 2.59
CA TYR A 57 9.70 12.66 2.71
C TYR A 57 10.41 11.72 3.68
N VAL A 58 11.67 11.99 4.05
CA VAL A 58 12.44 11.09 4.92
C VAL A 58 12.43 11.64 6.34
N GLN A 59 11.95 10.84 7.28
CA GLN A 59 11.95 11.18 8.71
C GLN A 59 13.36 11.06 9.31
N ALA A 60 13.56 11.63 10.50
CA ALA A 60 14.85 11.61 11.20
C ALA A 60 15.38 10.19 11.51
N ASN A 61 14.49 9.20 11.61
CA ASN A 61 14.83 7.78 11.79
C ASN A 61 15.08 7.04 10.46
N ASN A 62 15.27 7.77 9.35
CA ASN A 62 15.43 7.25 7.99
C ASN A 62 14.20 6.49 7.45
N TRP A 63 13.02 6.68 8.05
CA TRP A 63 11.77 6.13 7.56
C TRP A 63 11.14 7.07 6.52
N ASN A 64 10.91 6.56 5.31
CA ASN A 64 10.17 7.26 4.25
C ASN A 64 8.72 6.72 4.13
N PRO A 65 7.71 7.40 4.71
CA PRO A 65 6.34 6.91 4.71
C PRO A 65 5.58 7.22 3.40
N THR A 66 6.21 7.87 2.42
CA THR A 66 5.50 8.45 1.27
C THR A 66 5.83 7.80 -0.06
N ASN A 67 7.08 7.37 -0.28
CA ASN A 67 7.48 6.84 -1.58
C ASN A 67 7.06 5.36 -1.76
N TYR A 68 6.54 5.07 -2.94
CA TYR A 68 6.33 3.71 -3.41
C TYR A 68 7.52 3.28 -4.29
N PRO A 69 8.27 2.23 -3.92
CA PRO A 69 9.55 1.91 -4.55
C PRO A 69 9.46 1.08 -5.83
N TRP A 70 8.26 0.59 -6.19
CA TRP A 70 8.07 -0.26 -7.37
C TRP A 70 7.45 0.50 -8.55
N SER A 71 7.32 -0.18 -9.70
CA SER A 71 6.77 0.43 -10.91
C SER A 71 5.27 0.72 -10.81
N GLN A 72 4.80 1.74 -11.55
CA GLN A 72 3.38 2.05 -11.69
C GLN A 72 2.59 0.88 -12.31
N ALA A 73 3.20 0.12 -13.22
CA ALA A 73 2.60 -1.08 -13.81
C ALA A 73 2.36 -2.17 -12.74
N TYR A 74 3.31 -2.36 -11.83
CA TYR A 74 3.14 -3.30 -10.72
C TYR A 74 2.05 -2.84 -9.75
N MET A 75 1.97 -1.53 -9.46
CA MET A 75 0.90 -0.96 -8.63
C MET A 75 -0.48 -1.17 -9.27
N TRP A 76 -0.60 -0.91 -10.57
CA TRP A 76 -1.82 -1.18 -11.33
C TRP A 76 -2.23 -2.66 -11.22
N TYR A 77 -1.30 -3.59 -11.47
CA TYR A 77 -1.57 -5.02 -11.36
C TYR A 77 -2.09 -5.40 -9.97
N ARG A 78 -1.42 -4.98 -8.89
CA ARG A 78 -1.88 -5.26 -7.53
C ARG A 78 -3.21 -4.61 -7.19
N SER A 79 -3.51 -3.44 -7.78
CA SER A 79 -4.80 -2.77 -7.58
C SER A 79 -5.99 -3.50 -8.21
N LEU A 80 -5.74 -4.40 -9.17
CA LEU A 80 -6.78 -5.21 -9.79
C LEU A 80 -7.08 -6.50 -9.02
N PHE A 81 -6.11 -7.02 -8.27
CA PHE A 81 -6.19 -8.31 -7.59
C PHE A 81 -5.87 -8.17 -6.10
N PRO A 82 -6.86 -7.79 -5.28
CA PRO A 82 -6.69 -7.75 -3.83
C PRO A 82 -6.34 -9.12 -3.25
N ILE A 83 -5.47 -9.11 -2.24
CA ILE A 83 -5.16 -10.29 -1.43
C ILE A 83 -6.25 -10.40 -0.37
N TRP A 84 -7.35 -11.07 -0.70
CA TRP A 84 -8.53 -11.14 0.18
C TRP A 84 -8.26 -11.79 1.54
N SER A 85 -7.22 -12.63 1.66
CA SER A 85 -6.80 -13.19 2.95
C SER A 85 -6.29 -12.15 3.95
N ASP A 86 -5.89 -10.97 3.48
CA ASP A 86 -5.38 -9.88 4.32
C ASP A 86 -6.50 -9.04 4.93
N TRP A 87 -7.75 -9.26 4.51
CA TRP A 87 -8.90 -8.49 4.94
C TRP A 87 -9.81 -9.33 5.84
N GLU A 88 -10.38 -8.68 6.85
CA GLU A 88 -11.49 -9.16 7.64
C GLU A 88 -12.77 -8.51 7.13
N ILE A 89 -13.70 -9.32 6.65
CA ILE A 89 -15.02 -8.88 6.17
C ILE A 89 -16.02 -9.20 7.29
N LYS A 90 -16.62 -8.16 7.89
CA LYS A 90 -17.49 -8.27 9.07
C LYS A 90 -18.92 -7.90 8.77
#